data_AF-A0AAN1JLI4-F1
#
_entry.id   AF-A0AAN1JLI4-F1
#
_cell.length_a   1.000
_cell.length_b   1.000
_cell.length_c   1.000
_cell.angle_alpha   90.00
_cell.angle_beta   90.00
_cell.angle_gamma   90.00
#
_symmetry.space_group_name_H-M   'P 1'
#
loop_
_entity.id
_entity.type
_entity.pdbx_description
1 polymer ?
#
loop_
_entity_poly.entity_id
_entity_poly.type
_entity_poly.pdbx_seq_one_letter_code
_entity_poly.pdbx_strand_id
1 'polypeptide(L)' 'MFEIWAIEADGKRVLVRDDVAEGSLARALVSEGNNGAAIRGEPHRYVAVPDPDAVETESQR' A
#
# COMPACT_ATOMS: atom_id res chain seq x y z
N MET A 1 -5.05 -1.54 -10.07
CA MET A 1 -4.83 -0.48 -9.07
C MET A 1 -4.41 -1.12 -7.76
N PHE A 2 -3.78 -0.39 -6.85
CA PHE A 2 -3.31 -0.85 -5.56
C PHE A 2 -3.74 0.12 -4.47
N GLU A 3 -4.16 -0.44 -3.34
CA GLU A 3 -4.33 0.26 -2.09
C GLU A 3 -3.06 0.13 -1.24
N ILE A 4 -2.68 1.22 -0.57
CA ILE A 4 -1.64 1.23 0.44
C ILE A 4 -2.27 1.33 1.81
N TRP A 5 -1.98 0.35 2.65
CA TRP A 5 -2.48 0.24 4.02
C TRP A 5 -1.34 0.37 5.01
N ALA A 6 -1.54 1.14 6.08
CA ALA A 6 -0.73 1.06 7.29
C ALA A 6 -1.31 -0.02 8.21
N ILE A 7 -0.45 -0.91 8.69
CA ILE A 7 -0.75 -1.90 9.72
C ILE A 7 -0.14 -1.37 11.01
N GLU A 8 -0.98 -0.93 11.92
CA GLU A 8 -0.60 -0.45 13.25
C GLU A 8 -0.08 -1.59 14.12
N ALA A 9 0.51 -1.24 15.26
CA ALA A 9 1.11 -2.20 16.21
C ALA A 9 0.10 -3.24 16.74
N ASP A 10 -1.17 -2.85 16.84
CA ASP A 10 -2.29 -3.70 17.27
C ASP A 10 -2.86 -4.57 16.13
N GLY A 11 -2.29 -4.48 14.93
CA GLY A 11 -2.74 -5.17 13.73
C GLY A 11 -3.88 -4.47 12.99
N LYS A 12 -4.37 -3.33 13.50
CA LYS A 12 -5.39 -2.54 12.81
C LYS A 12 -4.85 -2.04 11.48
N ARG A 13 -5.66 -2.17 10.44
CA ARG A 13 -5.36 -1.62 9.12
C ARG A 13 -6.02 -0.27 8.95
N VAL A 14 -5.25 0.69 8.44
CA VAL A 14 -5.71 2.04 8.09
C VAL A 14 -5.36 2.26 6.61
N LEU A 15 -6.37 2.55 5.80
CA LEU A 15 -6.18 2.90 4.39
C LEU A 15 -5.50 4.26 4.32
N VAL A 16 -4.38 4.34 3.61
CA VAL A 16 -3.58 5.56 3.47
C VAL A 16 -3.68 6.11 2.05
N ARG A 17 -3.78 5.23 1.05
CA ARG A 17 -4.04 5.56 -0.36
C ARG A 17 -4.77 4.43 -1.06
N ASP A 18 -5.61 4.76 -2.02
CA ASP A 18 -6.37 3.84 -2.87
C ASP A 18 -6.17 4.12 -4.37
N ASP A 19 -5.43 5.16 -4.73
CA ASP A 19 -5.32 5.68 -6.09
C ASP A 19 -4.04 5.24 -6.85
N VAL A 20 -3.34 4.21 -6.36
CA VAL A 20 -2.03 3.82 -6.92
C VAL A 20 -2.21 2.88 -8.11
N ALA A 21 -2.13 3.43 -9.32
CA ALA A 21 -2.37 2.66 -10.55
C ALA A 21 -1.31 1.56 -10.80
N GLU A 22 -0.04 1.85 -10.53
CA GLU A 22 1.09 0.98 -10.92
C GLU A 22 1.68 0.17 -9.77
N GLY A 23 1.96 -1.11 -10.01
CA GLY A 23 2.57 -1.99 -9.00
C GLY A 23 4.02 -1.62 -8.66
N SER A 24 4.76 -1.04 -9.60
CA SER A 24 6.10 -0.47 -9.38
C SER A 24 6.05 0.69 -8.38
N LEU A 25 5.13 1.63 -8.60
CA LEU A 25 4.91 2.77 -7.71
C LEU A 25 4.45 2.31 -6.32
N ALA A 26 3.52 1.35 -6.24
CA ALA A 26 3.07 0.79 -4.98
C ALA A 26 4.22 0.18 -4.16
N ARG A 27 5.13 -0.57 -4.81
CA ARG A 27 6.32 -1.13 -4.16
C ARG A 27 7.28 -0.06 -3.66
N ALA A 28 7.52 1.00 -4.46
CA ALA A 28 8.39 2.10 -4.07
C ALA A 28 7.85 2.82 -2.82
N LEU A 29 6.56 3.17 -2.82
CA LEU A 29 5.89 3.84 -1.70
C LEU A 29 5.93 3.00 -0.42
N VAL A 30 5.66 1.70 -0.51
CA VAL A 30 5.75 0.78 0.64
C VAL A 30 7.17 0.71 1.17
N SER A 31 8.17 0.64 0.29
CA SER A 31 9.58 0.60 0.70
C SER A 31 10.01 1.87 1.42
N GLU A 32 9.69 3.04 0.85
CA GLU A 32 10.02 4.34 1.45
C GLU A 32 9.29 4.57 2.77
N GLY A 33 7.98 4.28 2.82
CA GLY A 33 7.18 4.42 4.02
C GLY A 33 7.70 3.55 5.17
N ASN A 34 8.01 2.29 4.89
CA ASN A 34 8.57 1.37 5.88
C ASN A 34 9.96 1.79 6.37
N ASN A 35 10.82 2.28 5.46
CA ASN A 35 12.12 2.81 5.86
C ASN A 35 11.98 4.03 6.77
N GLY A 36 11.07 4.96 6.42
CA GLY A 36 10.77 6.12 7.24
C GLY A 36 10.25 5.75 8.63
N ALA A 37 9.33 4.78 8.71
CA ALA A 37 8.80 4.28 9.98
C ALA A 37 9.91 3.67 10.85
N ALA A 38 10.79 2.85 10.26
CA ALA A 38 11.92 2.24 10.95
C ALA A 38 12.89 3.28 11.52
N ILE A 39 13.23 4.32 10.74
CA ILE A 39 14.10 5.43 11.19
C ILE A 39 13.48 6.18 12.38
N ARG A 40 12.16 6.37 12.38
CA ARG A 40 11.44 7.09 13.44
C ARG A 40 11.06 6.23 14.64
N GLY A 41 11.30 4.92 14.59
CA GLY A 41 10.85 3.99 15.62
C GLY A 41 9.32 3.86 15.69
N GLU A 42 8.63 4.13 14.59
CA GLU A 42 7.18 3.96 14.48
C GLU A 42 6.85 2.46 14.39
N PRO A 43 5.89 1.95 15.17
CA PRO A 43 5.63 0.52 15.25
C PRO A 43 4.72 0.00 14.12
N HIS A 44 4.30 0.86 13.19
CA HIS A 44 3.46 0.48 12.07
C HIS A 44 4.29 0.09 10.84
N ARG A 45 3.67 -0.65 9.91
CA ARG A 45 4.25 -0.99 8.60
C ARG A 45 3.25 -0.79 7.47
N TYR A 46 3.75 -0.42 6.31
CA TYR A 46 2.96 -0.26 5.09
C TYR A 46 2.94 -1.56 4.27
N VAL A 47 1.80 -1.84 3.63
CA VAL A 47 1.62 -2.91 2.65
C VAL A 47 0.83 -2.42 1.45
N ALA A 48 1.12 -2.98 0.28
CA ALA A 48 0.34 -2.76 -0.93
C ALA A 48 -0.57 -3.97 -1.16
N VAL A 49 -1.85 -3.72 -1.44
CA VAL A 49 -2.85 -4.73 -1.76
C VAL A 49 -3.42 -4.41 -3.15
N PRO A 50 -3.45 -5.35 -4.11
CA PRO A 50 -4.15 -5.13 -5.37
C PRO A 50 -5.62 -4.84 -5.11
N ASP A 51 -6.14 -3.77 -5.69
CA ASP A 51 -7.56 -3.46 -5.67
C ASP A 51 -8.30 -4.49 -6.55
N PRO A 52 -9.20 -5.31 -5.97
CA PRO A 52 -9.94 -6.33 -6.69
C PRO A 52 -10.91 -5.73 -7.73
N ASP A 53 -11.34 -4.48 -7.58
CA ASP A 53 -12.28 -3.85 -8.53
C ASP A 53 -11.55 -3.26 -9.74
N ALA A 54 -10.23 -3.08 -9.66
CA ALA A 54 -9.43 -2.52 -10.75
C ALA A 54 -8.97 -3.57 -11.79
N VAL A 55 -9.03 -4.86 -11.47
CA VAL A 55 -8.60 -5.94 -12.38
C VAL A 55 -9.65 -6.29 -13.45
N GLU A 56 -10.92 -5.92 -13.29
CA GLU A 56 -11.95 -6.15 -14.33
C GLU A 56 -11.79 -5.23 -15.55
N THR A 57 -11.07 -4.10 -15.41
CA THR A 57 -10.94 -3.10 -16.48
C THR A 57 -9.95 -3.46 -17.59
N GLU A 58 -9.11 -4.50 -17.41
CA GLU A 58 -8.02 -4.82 -18.35
C GLU A 58 -8.31 -6.04 -19.27
N SER A 59 -9.46 -6.71 -19.13
CA SER A 59 -9.84 -7.86 -19.98
C SER A 59 -10.67 -7.52 -21.23
N GLN A 60 -10.78 -6.25 -21.62
CA GLN A 60 -11.47 -5.83 -22.84
C GLN A 60 -10.64 -4.82 -23.66
N ARG A 61 -9.52 -5.25 -24.25
CA ARG A 61 -8.91 -4.56 -25.40
C ARG A 61 -8.24 -5.56 -26.35
#